data_AF-A0A3B4F7W9-F1
#
_entry.id   AF-A0A3B4F7W9-F1
#
_cell.length_a   1.000
_cell.length_b   1.000
_cell.length_c   1.000
_cell.angle_alpha   90.00
_cell.angle_beta   90.00
_cell.angle_gamma   90.00
#
_symmetry.space_group_name_H-M   'P 1'
#
loop_
_entity.id
_entity.type
_entity.pdbx_description
1 polymer ?
#
loop_
_entity_poly.entity_id
_entity_poly.type
_entity_poly.pdbx_seq_one_letter_code
_entity_poly.pdbx_strand_id
1 'polypeptide(L)'
;MTDQQGTPDQLPAEKGQGGAGATYKLVVFEYENFRGKKVELSGECKDVLEKTQRVGSVIVESGPWVGFERPSFAGELFVLEKGEYPRWSTWTNCQSSYSLSSFRPLKVDSADHKLHLFENAGFEGRKMEIVDDDVPSLWAHGFQDRVASAKAVNGTWVGYMYPGYRGRQYVFEQGDFKHWNDWGATAPQIQSVRRVRDMQWHKRGCYIAPAPAPAPGPAPAPAPGPTPPNPNPNPTPNPKSQTQPEA
;
A
#
# COMPACT_ATOMS: atom_id res chain seq x y z
N MET A 1 30.04 36.53 50.40
CA MET A 1 28.69 35.93 50.42
C MET A 1 28.28 35.76 48.98
N THR A 2 28.08 34.52 48.58
CA THR A 2 27.94 34.04 47.19
C THR A 2 26.49 34.14 46.73
N ASP A 3 26.26 34.83 45.61
CA ASP A 3 25.02 34.76 44.83
C ASP A 3 24.92 33.40 44.12
N GLN A 4 23.89 32.61 44.45
CA GLN A 4 23.54 31.39 43.71
C GLN A 4 22.46 31.71 42.67
N GLN A 5 22.80 31.38 41.42
CA GLN A 5 21.92 31.36 40.26
C GLN A 5 20.81 30.32 40.45
N GLY A 6 19.56 30.75 40.31
CA GLY A 6 18.40 29.87 40.18
C GLY A 6 18.21 29.44 38.72
N THR A 7 18.23 28.14 38.48
CA THR A 7 17.86 27.43 37.25
C THR A 7 16.39 27.70 36.88
N PRO A 8 16.03 27.98 35.62
CA PRO A 8 14.64 27.92 35.19
C PRO A 8 14.24 26.48 34.89
N ASP A 9 13.14 26.06 35.52
CA ASP A 9 12.46 24.78 35.34
C ASP A 9 12.19 24.45 33.87
N GLN A 10 12.68 23.28 33.46
CA GLN A 10 12.46 22.69 32.16
C GLN A 10 11.10 21.96 32.20
N LEU A 11 10.09 22.55 31.56
CA LEU A 11 8.77 21.93 31.37
C LEU A 11 8.94 20.56 30.66
N PRO A 12 8.38 19.46 31.20
CA PRO A 12 8.51 18.16 30.58
C PRO A 12 7.69 18.10 29.28
N ALA A 13 8.35 17.57 28.25
CA ALA A 13 7.79 17.28 26.94
C ALA A 13 6.43 16.58 27.06
N GLU A 14 5.43 17.16 26.38
CA GLU A 14 4.12 16.56 26.20
C GLU A 14 4.27 15.16 25.62
N LYS A 15 3.93 14.16 26.42
CA LYS A 15 3.75 12.78 25.97
C LYS A 15 2.62 12.78 24.94
N GLY A 16 2.96 12.51 23.69
CA GLY A 16 1.98 12.25 22.64
C GLY A 16 0.98 11.20 23.11
N GLN A 17 -0.27 11.62 23.32
CA GLN A 17 -1.39 10.74 23.56
C GLN A 17 -1.66 9.94 22.27
N GLY A 18 -1.19 8.71 22.25
CA GLY A 18 -1.62 7.66 21.34
C GLY A 18 -2.85 6.97 21.92
N GLY A 19 -3.90 6.82 21.10
CA GLY A 19 -5.05 5.99 21.42
C GLY A 19 -4.64 4.53 21.70
N ALA A 20 -5.46 3.85 22.49
CA ALA A 20 -5.21 2.53 23.04
C ALA A 20 -4.82 1.47 21.99
N GLY A 21 -3.68 0.79 22.21
CA GLY A 21 -3.43 -0.59 21.75
C GLY A 21 -2.93 -0.83 20.32
N ALA A 22 -2.86 0.16 19.44
CA ALA A 22 -2.34 -0.05 18.09
C ALA A 22 -0.80 -0.25 18.12
N THR A 23 -0.35 -1.48 17.90
CA THR A 23 1.08 -1.77 17.69
C THR A 23 1.42 -1.44 16.25
N TYR A 24 2.28 -0.44 16.03
CA TYR A 24 2.78 -0.10 14.71
C TYR A 24 4.12 -0.79 14.46
N LYS A 25 4.30 -1.33 13.25
CA LYS A 25 5.56 -1.96 12.84
C LYS A 25 5.78 -1.82 11.34
N LEU A 26 6.90 -1.20 10.98
CA LEU A 26 7.37 -1.01 9.61
C LEU A 26 8.83 -1.44 9.53
N VAL A 27 9.19 -2.17 8.48
CA VAL A 27 10.54 -2.67 8.22
C VAL A 27 11.06 -2.06 6.93
N VAL A 28 12.18 -1.37 7.03
CA VAL A 28 12.88 -0.76 5.90
C VAL A 28 14.07 -1.63 5.52
N PHE A 29 14.27 -1.84 4.23
CA PHE A 29 15.41 -2.57 3.68
C PHE A 29 16.24 -1.67 2.77
N GLU A 30 17.56 -1.85 2.82
CA GLU A 30 18.51 -1.07 2.04
C GLU A 30 18.36 -1.26 0.52
N TYR A 31 18.01 -2.47 0.07
CA TYR A 31 17.88 -2.78 -1.36
C TYR A 31 16.45 -3.22 -1.73
N GLU A 32 16.16 -3.20 -3.02
CA GLU A 32 14.91 -3.74 -3.56
C GLU A 32 14.75 -5.24 -3.20
N ASN A 33 13.52 -5.72 -3.18
CA ASN A 33 13.13 -7.11 -2.90
C ASN A 33 13.58 -7.62 -1.52
N PHE A 34 13.51 -6.75 -0.50
CA PHE A 34 13.71 -7.06 0.92
C PHE A 34 15.12 -7.58 1.24
N ARG A 35 16.13 -6.94 0.62
CA ARG A 35 17.55 -7.32 0.75
C ARG A 35 18.38 -6.23 1.43
N GLY A 36 19.57 -6.63 1.89
CA GLY A 36 20.53 -5.72 2.54
C GLY A 36 20.24 -5.52 4.02
N LYS A 37 20.74 -4.42 4.59
CA LYS A 37 20.49 -4.08 5.99
C LYS A 37 18.98 -3.84 6.22
N LYS A 38 18.45 -4.40 7.31
CA LYS A 38 17.07 -4.15 7.76
C LYS A 38 17.04 -3.16 8.94
N VAL A 39 16.05 -2.28 8.95
CA VAL A 39 15.76 -1.34 10.04
C VAL A 39 14.30 -1.47 10.41
N GLU A 40 14.01 -1.85 11.65
CA GLU A 40 12.65 -1.98 12.17
C GLU A 40 12.24 -0.69 12.91
N LEU A 41 11.06 -0.19 12.61
CA LEU A 41 10.48 1.03 13.18
C LEU A 41 9.13 0.68 13.85
N SER A 42 8.99 1.06 15.12
CA SER A 42 7.74 0.93 15.90
C SER A 42 7.09 2.26 16.26
N GLY A 43 7.73 3.38 15.89
CA GLY A 43 7.24 4.74 16.08
C GLY A 43 7.82 5.68 15.03
N GLU A 44 7.62 6.98 15.23
CA GLU A 44 8.12 7.98 14.29
C GLU A 44 9.65 7.97 14.13
N CYS A 45 10.11 8.25 12.92
CA CYS A 45 11.52 8.29 12.54
C CYS A 45 11.74 9.52 11.65
N LYS A 46 12.37 10.56 12.20
CA LYS A 46 12.62 11.84 11.51
C LYS A 46 13.71 11.77 10.46
N ASP A 47 14.64 10.83 10.59
CA ASP A 47 15.63 10.52 9.58
C ASP A 47 15.98 9.03 9.62
N VAL A 48 15.62 8.29 8.58
CA VAL A 48 15.95 6.86 8.43
C VAL A 48 17.38 6.68 7.90
N LEU A 49 17.94 7.70 7.25
CA LEU A 49 19.25 7.62 6.60
C LEU A 49 20.40 7.62 7.61
N GLU A 50 20.14 8.05 8.86
CA GLU A 50 21.05 7.83 9.99
C GLU A 50 21.23 6.33 10.32
N LYS A 51 20.25 5.48 9.96
CA LYS A 51 20.23 4.05 10.26
C LYS A 51 20.58 3.17 9.05
N THR A 52 20.34 3.64 7.83
CA THR A 52 20.61 2.92 6.57
C THR A 52 21.08 3.89 5.48
N GLN A 53 21.88 3.44 4.51
CA GLN A 53 22.37 4.33 3.45
C GLN A 53 21.29 4.77 2.46
N ARG A 54 20.26 3.95 2.28
CA ARG A 54 19.12 4.21 1.39
C ARG A 54 17.93 3.34 1.78
N VAL A 55 16.78 3.63 1.16
CA VAL A 55 15.56 2.81 1.25
C VAL A 55 15.28 2.18 -0.11
N GLY A 56 15.44 0.86 -0.20
CA GLY A 56 15.22 0.09 -1.43
C GLY A 56 13.89 -0.66 -1.44
N SER A 57 13.43 -1.15 -0.30
CA SER A 57 12.12 -1.79 -0.14
C SER A 57 11.56 -1.63 1.27
N VAL A 58 10.24 -1.78 1.42
CA VAL A 58 9.53 -1.58 2.70
C VAL A 58 8.52 -2.70 2.91
N ILE A 59 8.41 -3.20 4.15
CA ILE A 59 7.32 -4.08 4.59
C ILE A 59 6.59 -3.38 5.72
N VAL A 60 5.29 -3.18 5.58
CA VAL A 60 4.43 -2.70 6.66
C VAL A 60 3.74 -3.91 7.29
N GLU A 61 4.21 -4.31 8.46
CA GLU A 61 3.61 -5.42 9.22
C GLU A 61 2.35 -4.96 9.96
N SER A 62 2.38 -3.75 10.51
CA SER A 62 1.25 -3.13 11.22
C SER A 62 1.26 -1.62 10.99
N GLY A 63 0.20 -1.11 10.37
CA GLY A 63 0.10 0.26 9.89
C GLY A 63 -1.32 0.83 10.06
N PRO A 64 -1.71 1.83 9.26
CA PRO A 64 -0.93 2.45 8.18
C PRO A 64 0.18 3.38 8.67
N TRP A 65 1.14 3.66 7.78
CA TRP A 65 2.23 4.62 7.98
C TRP A 65 2.19 5.70 6.90
N VAL A 66 2.78 6.86 7.18
CA VAL A 66 3.14 7.84 6.16
C VAL A 66 4.67 7.89 6.06
N GLY A 67 5.18 7.67 4.85
CA GLY A 67 6.56 7.93 4.49
C GLY A 67 6.70 9.29 3.81
N PHE A 68 7.82 9.96 4.00
CA PHE A 68 8.11 11.27 3.40
C PHE A 68 9.43 11.24 2.63
N GLU A 69 9.46 12.00 1.54
CA GLU A 69 10.62 12.16 0.68
C GLU A 69 11.86 12.68 1.40
N ARG A 70 11.68 13.64 2.32
CA ARG A 70 12.76 14.32 3.03
C ARG A 70 12.72 14.06 4.55
N PRO A 71 13.84 14.30 5.26
CA PRO A 71 13.87 14.23 6.72
C PRO A 71 12.86 15.19 7.35
N SER A 72 12.55 14.97 8.63
CA SER A 72 11.62 15.79 9.43
C SER A 72 10.22 15.95 8.83
N PHE A 73 9.70 14.88 8.21
CA PHE A 73 8.34 14.80 7.66
C PHE A 73 8.06 15.82 6.54
N ALA A 74 9.06 16.10 5.71
CA ALA A 74 8.98 17.10 4.66
C ALA A 74 8.95 16.48 3.26
N GLY A 75 8.43 17.25 2.30
CA GLY A 75 8.39 16.86 0.89
C GLY A 75 7.17 16.05 0.52
N GLU A 76 7.29 15.28 -0.55
CA GLU A 76 6.21 14.39 -0.97
C GLU A 76 5.93 13.32 0.09
N LEU A 77 4.66 13.02 0.31
CA LEU A 77 4.20 12.00 1.25
C LEU A 77 3.65 10.77 0.51
N PHE A 78 3.79 9.62 1.14
CA PHE A 78 3.36 8.33 0.63
C PHE A 78 2.63 7.56 1.72
N VAL A 79 1.36 7.22 1.50
CA VAL A 79 0.60 6.39 2.45
C VAL A 79 0.97 4.92 2.22
N LEU A 80 1.46 4.27 3.27
CA LEU A 80 1.94 2.90 3.29
C LEU A 80 0.99 2.06 4.15
N GLU A 81 0.10 1.33 3.50
CA GLU A 81 -0.80 0.38 4.14
C GLU A 81 -0.08 -0.93 4.44
N LYS A 82 -0.67 -1.80 5.28
CA LYS A 82 -0.10 -3.12 5.59
C LYS A 82 0.22 -3.89 4.31
N GLY A 83 1.45 -4.33 4.10
CA GLY A 83 1.81 -5.06 2.89
C GLY A 83 3.28 -4.95 2.54
N GLU A 84 3.60 -5.49 1.38
CA GLU A 84 4.94 -5.57 0.83
C GLU A 84 5.13 -4.56 -0.29
N TYR A 85 6.23 -3.81 -0.22
CA TYR A 85 6.63 -2.80 -1.20
C TYR A 85 8.06 -3.11 -1.67
N PRO A 86 8.23 -4.01 -2.66
CA PRO A 86 9.54 -4.54 -3.04
C PRO A 86 10.45 -3.52 -3.72
N ARG A 87 9.92 -2.35 -4.13
CA ARG A 87 10.71 -1.29 -4.76
C ARG A 87 10.02 0.06 -4.71
N TRP A 88 10.77 1.12 -5.02
CA TRP A 88 10.26 2.49 -4.92
C TRP A 88 9.01 2.78 -5.74
N SER A 89 8.92 2.19 -6.94
CA SER A 89 7.76 2.37 -7.82
C SER A 89 6.46 1.76 -7.27
N THR A 90 6.51 1.00 -6.17
CA THR A 90 5.34 0.37 -5.56
C THR A 90 4.67 1.23 -4.50
N TRP A 91 5.35 2.22 -3.92
CA TRP A 91 4.75 3.17 -2.96
C TRP A 91 4.43 4.55 -3.57
N THR A 92 5.02 4.88 -4.72
CA THR A 92 4.74 6.15 -5.42
C THR A 92 3.65 6.01 -6.47
N ASN A 93 2.77 7.00 -6.54
CA ASN A 93 1.69 7.10 -7.54
C ASN A 93 1.98 8.13 -8.65
N CYS A 94 3.12 8.83 -8.58
CA CYS A 94 3.50 9.89 -9.52
C CYS A 94 4.89 9.66 -10.15
N GLN A 95 5.67 8.71 -9.63
CA GLN A 95 7.05 8.42 -10.03
C GLN A 95 8.01 9.63 -10.00
N SER A 96 7.65 10.70 -9.28
CA SER A 96 8.43 11.94 -9.20
C SER A 96 9.64 11.81 -8.28
N SER A 97 9.59 10.93 -7.29
CA SER A 97 10.67 10.71 -6.33
C SER A 97 10.71 9.25 -5.91
N TYR A 98 11.92 8.73 -5.78
CA TYR A 98 12.19 7.39 -5.25
C TYR A 98 12.61 7.42 -3.77
N SER A 99 12.81 8.63 -3.22
CA SER A 99 13.38 8.81 -1.89
C SER A 99 12.34 8.64 -0.79
N LEU A 100 12.75 7.98 0.29
CA LEU A 100 12.06 7.95 1.57
C LEU A 100 13.09 8.22 2.66
N SER A 101 12.87 9.27 3.44
CA SER A 101 13.83 9.71 4.46
C SER A 101 13.23 9.80 5.85
N SER A 102 11.91 9.94 5.99
CA SER A 102 11.26 9.94 7.31
C SER A 102 9.91 9.22 7.28
N PHE A 103 9.48 8.74 8.45
CA PHE A 103 8.27 7.92 8.61
C PHE A 103 7.54 8.26 9.90
N ARG A 104 6.21 8.22 9.89
CA ARG A 104 5.42 8.22 11.12
C ARG A 104 4.21 7.28 11.01
N PRO A 105 3.76 6.70 12.13
CA PRO A 105 2.44 6.08 12.19
C PRO A 105 1.35 7.06 11.75
N LEU A 106 0.38 6.57 10.97
CA LEU A 106 -0.81 7.33 10.62
C LEU A 106 -1.94 6.91 11.56
N LYS A 107 -2.50 7.88 12.28
CA LYS A 107 -3.66 7.63 13.15
C LYS A 107 -4.89 7.44 12.27
N VAL A 108 -5.65 6.40 12.55
CA VAL A 108 -6.93 6.10 11.88
C VAL A 108 -7.98 6.00 12.98
N ASP A 109 -8.35 7.17 13.49
CA ASP A 109 -9.25 7.28 14.63
C ASP A 109 -10.60 7.78 14.11
N SER A 110 -11.51 6.89 13.70
CA SER A 110 -12.97 7.11 13.63
C SER A 110 -13.68 5.92 12.96
N ALA A 111 -14.85 5.55 13.49
CA ALA A 111 -15.77 4.63 12.81
C ALA A 111 -16.43 5.28 11.58
N ASP A 112 -16.74 6.58 11.70
CA ASP A 112 -17.41 7.36 10.66
C ASP A 112 -16.42 8.33 9.99
N HIS A 113 -16.61 8.59 8.71
CA HIS A 113 -15.74 9.44 7.93
C HIS A 113 -16.55 10.58 7.32
N LYS A 114 -16.11 11.82 7.55
CA LYS A 114 -16.73 13.01 6.96
C LYS A 114 -15.70 14.03 6.52
N LEU A 115 -15.73 14.41 5.24
CA LEU A 115 -14.84 15.39 4.63
C LEU A 115 -15.64 16.45 3.87
N HIS A 116 -15.27 17.72 4.05
CA HIS A 116 -15.75 18.83 3.22
C HIS A 116 -14.60 19.34 2.36
N LEU A 117 -14.84 19.49 1.06
CA LEU A 117 -13.93 20.12 0.12
C LEU A 117 -14.54 21.44 -0.37
N PHE A 118 -13.69 22.44 -0.55
CA PHE A 118 -14.09 23.78 -0.97
C PHE A 118 -13.23 24.26 -2.13
N GLU A 119 -13.87 24.91 -3.10
CA GLU A 119 -13.24 25.43 -4.32
C GLU A 119 -12.25 26.57 -4.03
N ASN A 120 -12.55 27.41 -3.03
CA ASN A 120 -11.72 28.56 -2.63
C ASN A 120 -11.09 28.35 -1.25
N ALA A 121 -10.05 29.14 -0.97
CA ALA A 121 -9.45 29.18 0.36
C ALA A 121 -10.45 29.73 1.40
N GLY A 122 -10.22 29.49 2.69
CA GLY A 122 -11.07 30.01 3.75
C GLY A 122 -12.49 29.40 3.83
N PHE A 123 -12.71 28.23 3.22
CA PHE A 123 -13.99 27.51 3.19
C PHE A 123 -15.08 28.19 2.34
N GLU A 124 -14.67 28.84 1.26
CA GLU A 124 -15.56 29.57 0.36
C GLU A 124 -15.78 28.85 -0.99
N GLY A 125 -16.71 29.37 -1.78
CA GLY A 125 -17.02 28.86 -3.12
C GLY A 125 -17.86 27.59 -3.10
N ARG A 126 -17.77 26.78 -4.17
CA ARG A 126 -18.49 25.51 -4.24
C ARG A 126 -17.99 24.56 -3.15
N LYS A 127 -18.94 23.90 -2.47
CA LYS A 127 -18.67 22.89 -1.44
C LYS A 127 -19.08 21.50 -1.92
N MET A 128 -18.26 20.50 -1.62
CA MET A 128 -18.59 19.08 -1.71
C MET A 128 -18.49 18.44 -0.34
N GLU A 129 -19.50 17.66 0.05
CA GLU A 129 -19.48 16.84 1.27
C GLU A 129 -19.38 15.37 0.88
N ILE A 130 -18.43 14.66 1.51
CA ILE A 130 -18.20 13.23 1.33
C ILE A 130 -18.38 12.59 2.71
N VAL A 131 -19.31 11.64 2.81
CA VAL A 131 -19.63 10.91 4.05
C VAL A 131 -19.53 9.42 3.75
N ASP A 132 -18.67 8.73 4.50
CA ASP A 132 -18.51 7.28 4.45
C ASP A 132 -18.41 6.66 3.04
N ASP A 133 -17.81 7.40 2.11
CA ASP A 133 -17.59 6.96 0.73
C ASP A 133 -16.19 7.31 0.21
N ASP A 134 -15.72 6.55 -0.79
CA ASP A 134 -14.47 6.84 -1.51
C ASP A 134 -14.84 7.41 -2.89
N VAL A 135 -14.23 8.53 -3.28
CA VAL A 135 -14.55 9.25 -4.51
C VAL A 135 -13.39 9.13 -5.51
N PRO A 136 -13.46 8.19 -6.47
CA PRO A 136 -12.42 8.01 -7.49
C PRO A 136 -12.37 9.14 -8.53
N SER A 137 -13.40 9.99 -8.61
CA SER A 137 -13.41 11.16 -9.49
C SER A 137 -14.33 12.25 -8.94
N LEU A 138 -13.76 13.40 -8.53
CA LEU A 138 -14.54 14.55 -8.09
C LEU A 138 -15.50 15.06 -9.19
N TRP A 139 -15.10 14.92 -10.45
CA TRP A 139 -15.90 15.26 -11.63
C TRP A 139 -17.21 14.48 -11.72
N ALA A 140 -17.24 13.22 -11.26
CA ALA A 140 -18.44 12.39 -11.29
C ALA A 140 -19.55 12.94 -10.37
N HIS A 141 -19.20 13.80 -9.43
CA HIS A 141 -20.12 14.45 -8.50
C HIS A 141 -20.33 15.94 -8.82
N GLY A 142 -19.98 16.39 -10.03
CA GLY A 142 -20.15 17.79 -10.46
C GLY A 142 -19.18 18.78 -9.83
N PHE A 143 -18.15 18.28 -9.14
CA PHE A 143 -17.05 19.10 -8.63
C PHE A 143 -15.94 19.21 -9.69
N GLN A 144 -15.01 20.15 -9.51
CA GLN A 144 -13.90 20.36 -10.43
C GLN A 144 -12.60 19.78 -9.85
N ASP A 145 -11.47 20.00 -10.51
CA ASP A 145 -10.15 19.63 -10.01
C ASP A 145 -9.57 20.63 -9.00
N ARG A 146 -10.23 21.78 -8.81
CA ARG A 146 -9.79 22.82 -7.87
C ARG A 146 -10.34 22.59 -6.46
N VAL A 147 -9.44 22.32 -5.51
CA VAL A 147 -9.72 22.25 -4.06
C VAL A 147 -8.71 23.13 -3.34
N ALA A 148 -9.18 24.23 -2.73
CA ALA A 148 -8.32 25.23 -2.12
C ALA A 148 -8.46 25.31 -0.59
N SER A 149 -9.52 24.77 -0.01
CA SER A 149 -9.60 24.50 1.43
C SER A 149 -10.42 23.23 1.71
N ALA A 150 -10.22 22.63 2.89
CA ALA A 150 -10.87 21.37 3.28
C ALA A 150 -11.14 21.32 4.79
N LYS A 151 -12.18 20.58 5.19
CA LYS A 151 -12.44 20.25 6.60
C LYS A 151 -12.58 18.74 6.74
N ALA A 152 -11.59 18.09 7.34
CA ALA A 152 -11.68 16.70 7.74
C ALA A 152 -12.38 16.65 9.09
N VAL A 153 -13.72 16.52 9.05
CA VAL A 153 -14.56 16.53 10.25
C VAL A 153 -14.30 15.28 11.07
N ASN A 154 -14.36 14.11 10.43
CA ASN A 154 -14.09 12.80 11.03
C ASN A 154 -13.28 11.93 10.07
N GLY A 155 -12.48 11.02 10.65
CA GLY A 155 -11.66 10.06 9.93
C GLY A 155 -10.44 10.66 9.23
N THR A 156 -9.59 9.78 8.71
CA THR A 156 -8.37 10.14 7.99
C THR A 156 -8.56 9.90 6.49
N TRP A 157 -8.15 10.86 5.67
CA TRP A 157 -8.38 10.83 4.22
C TRP A 157 -7.10 11.01 3.42
N VAL A 158 -7.08 10.49 2.20
CA VAL A 158 -6.03 10.75 1.21
C VAL A 158 -6.64 11.37 -0.03
N GLY A 159 -6.24 12.59 -0.34
CA GLY A 159 -6.52 13.25 -1.62
C GLY A 159 -5.42 12.97 -2.63
N TYR A 160 -5.80 12.94 -3.91
CA TYR A 160 -4.92 12.65 -5.02
C TYR A 160 -5.08 13.69 -6.12
N MET A 161 -3.95 14.06 -6.73
CA MET A 161 -3.90 15.05 -7.81
C MET A 161 -4.75 14.67 -9.05
N TYR A 162 -4.88 13.37 -9.34
CA TYR A 162 -5.60 12.86 -10.52
C TYR A 162 -6.73 11.88 -10.16
N PRO A 163 -7.70 11.66 -11.06
CA PRO A 163 -8.75 10.65 -10.87
C PRO A 163 -8.18 9.23 -10.74
N GLY A 164 -8.88 8.40 -9.99
CA GLY A 164 -8.54 7.00 -9.76
C GLY A 164 -7.37 6.80 -8.79
N TYR A 165 -7.19 7.71 -7.84
CA TYR A 165 -6.16 7.66 -6.78
C TYR A 165 -4.72 7.72 -7.32
N ARG A 166 -4.48 8.59 -8.31
CA ARG A 166 -3.20 8.72 -9.02
C ARG A 166 -2.54 10.08 -8.79
N GLY A 167 -1.23 10.14 -9.03
CA GLY A 167 -0.44 11.36 -8.81
C GLY A 167 -0.04 11.53 -7.36
N ARG A 168 0.31 12.77 -6.99
CA ARG A 168 0.74 13.12 -5.63
C ARG A 168 -0.39 12.87 -4.63
N GLN A 169 0.00 12.45 -3.43
CA GLN A 169 -0.91 12.16 -2.32
C GLN A 169 -0.89 13.29 -1.30
N TYR A 170 -2.03 13.56 -0.67
CA TYR A 170 -2.20 14.55 0.40
C TYR A 170 -3.02 13.93 1.53
N VAL A 171 -2.51 13.95 2.76
CA VAL A 171 -3.20 13.38 3.92
C VAL A 171 -3.98 14.47 4.64
N PHE A 172 -5.25 14.18 4.91
CA PHE A 172 -6.11 15.00 5.76
C PHE A 172 -6.44 14.20 7.02
N GLU A 173 -5.70 14.49 8.08
CA GLU A 173 -6.09 14.12 9.45
C GLU A 173 -7.18 15.08 9.94
N GLN A 174 -7.88 14.72 11.02
CA GLN A 174 -8.98 15.51 11.56
C GLN A 174 -8.54 16.97 11.80
N GLY A 175 -9.25 17.91 11.18
CA GLY A 175 -8.88 19.33 11.26
C GLY A 175 -9.43 20.19 10.13
N ASP A 176 -9.14 21.49 10.28
CA ASP A 176 -9.54 22.56 9.38
C ASP A 176 -8.32 23.04 8.58
N PHE A 177 -8.39 22.94 7.26
CA PHE A 177 -7.31 23.33 6.34
C PHE A 177 -7.79 24.51 5.49
N LYS A 178 -7.38 25.72 5.83
CA LYS A 178 -7.88 26.96 5.22
C LYS A 178 -7.24 27.26 3.87
N HIS A 179 -6.07 26.67 3.59
CA HIS A 179 -5.33 26.88 2.35
C HIS A 179 -4.66 25.58 1.91
N TRP A 180 -4.41 25.41 0.60
CA TRP A 180 -3.79 24.19 0.06
C TRP A 180 -2.35 23.93 0.53
N ASN A 181 -1.70 24.96 1.08
CA ASN A 181 -0.38 24.83 1.70
C ASN A 181 -0.45 24.05 3.01
N ASP A 182 -1.61 24.05 3.69
CA ASP A 182 -1.79 23.41 5.00
C ASP A 182 -1.67 21.88 4.91
N TRP A 183 -1.94 21.28 3.75
CA TRP A 183 -1.72 19.85 3.46
C TRP A 183 -0.51 19.59 2.56
N GLY A 184 0.36 20.59 2.37
CA GLY A 184 1.62 20.44 1.63
C GLY A 184 1.49 20.43 0.11
N ALA A 185 0.36 20.85 -0.46
CA ALA A 185 0.24 21.02 -1.91
C ALA A 185 0.86 22.34 -2.39
N THR A 186 1.41 22.35 -3.60
CA THR A 186 1.93 23.56 -4.26
C THR A 186 0.88 24.27 -5.12
N ALA A 187 -0.20 23.56 -5.45
CA ALA A 187 -1.35 24.06 -6.20
C ALA A 187 -2.63 23.42 -5.66
N PRO A 188 -3.80 24.08 -5.76
CA PRO A 188 -5.06 23.58 -5.25
C PRO A 188 -5.68 22.51 -6.16
N GLN A 189 -4.94 21.46 -6.52
CA GLN A 189 -5.40 20.42 -7.45
C GLN A 189 -5.64 19.09 -6.74
N ILE A 190 -6.90 18.66 -6.66
CA ILE A 190 -7.32 17.35 -6.16
C ILE A 190 -8.46 16.86 -7.05
N GLN A 191 -8.41 15.60 -7.48
CA GLN A 191 -9.40 15.01 -8.38
C GLN A 191 -9.94 13.66 -7.92
N SER A 192 -9.36 13.06 -6.90
CA SER A 192 -9.96 11.91 -6.21
C SER A 192 -9.56 11.89 -4.75
N VAL A 193 -10.41 11.31 -3.91
CA VAL A 193 -10.21 11.23 -2.47
C VAL A 193 -10.71 9.88 -1.97
N ARG A 194 -10.01 9.26 -1.02
CA ARG A 194 -10.45 8.03 -0.36
C ARG A 194 -10.20 8.10 1.13
N ARG A 195 -10.93 7.27 1.88
CA ARG A 195 -10.69 7.05 3.30
C ARG A 195 -9.44 6.19 3.50
N VAL A 196 -8.70 6.47 4.57
CA VAL A 196 -7.67 5.58 5.11
C VAL A 196 -8.36 4.65 6.08
N ARG A 197 -8.18 3.34 5.93
CA ARG A 197 -8.68 2.33 6.85
C ARG A 197 -7.52 1.51 7.38
N ASP A 198 -7.67 0.98 8.58
CA ASP A 198 -6.72 0.08 9.25
C ASP A 198 -6.52 -1.23 8.48
N MET A 199 -7.57 -1.72 7.83
CA MET A 199 -7.55 -2.86 6.92
C MET A 199 -7.27 -2.42 5.48
N GLN A 200 -6.40 -3.18 4.81
CA GLN A 200 -6.11 -3.04 3.38
C GLN A 200 -7.33 -3.42 2.54
N TRP A 201 -8.25 -2.47 2.36
CA TRP A 201 -9.48 -2.67 1.58
C TRP A 201 -9.25 -2.48 0.07
N HIS A 202 -8.21 -1.72 -0.30
CA HIS A 202 -7.88 -1.42 -1.69
C HIS A 202 -6.66 -2.23 -2.15
N LYS A 203 -6.87 -3.14 -3.10
CA LYS A 203 -5.79 -3.98 -3.68
C LYS A 203 -4.84 -3.21 -4.61
N ARG A 204 -5.08 -1.93 -4.85
CA ARG A 204 -4.26 -1.10 -5.77
C ARG A 204 -3.23 -0.33 -4.94
N GLY A 205 -1.94 -0.59 -5.22
CA GLY A 205 -0.81 0.08 -4.56
C GLY A 205 -0.01 -0.80 -3.60
N CYS A 206 -0.45 -2.04 -3.36
CA CYS A 206 0.29 -3.05 -2.60
C CYS A 206 0.74 -4.18 -3.54
N TYR A 207 2.01 -4.60 -3.43
CA TYR A 207 2.46 -5.76 -4.17
C TYR A 207 1.83 -7.00 -3.53
N ILE A 208 0.92 -7.65 -4.25
CA ILE A 208 0.48 -9.00 -3.91
C ILE A 208 1.51 -9.92 -4.52
N ALA A 209 2.31 -10.58 -3.69
CA ALA A 209 3.22 -11.61 -4.15
C ALA A 209 2.45 -12.63 -5.00
N PRO A 210 2.91 -12.98 -6.21
CA PRO A 210 2.34 -14.07 -6.97
C PRO A 210 2.24 -15.31 -6.09
N ALA A 211 1.12 -16.02 -6.13
CA ALA A 211 1.01 -17.29 -5.44
C ALA A 211 2.20 -18.18 -5.85
N PRO A 212 2.85 -18.89 -4.90
CA PRO A 212 3.94 -19.78 -5.23
C PRO A 212 3.47 -20.76 -6.31
N ALA A 213 4.27 -20.91 -7.37
CA ALA A 213 3.96 -21.83 -8.45
C ALA A 213 3.67 -23.22 -7.85
N PRO A 214 2.61 -23.92 -8.30
CA PRO A 214 2.35 -25.27 -7.83
C PRO A 214 3.61 -26.11 -8.08
N ALA A 215 4.00 -26.89 -7.07
CA ALA A 215 5.15 -27.77 -7.17
C ALA A 215 5.04 -28.62 -8.45
N PRO A 216 6.15 -28.85 -9.19
CA PRO A 216 6.13 -29.74 -10.34
C PRO A 216 5.53 -31.08 -9.90
N GLY A 217 4.50 -31.54 -10.62
CA GLY A 217 3.93 -32.85 -10.39
C GLY A 217 5.02 -33.94 -10.53
N PRO A 218 4.86 -35.09 -9.87
CA PRO A 218 5.81 -36.20 -10.00
C PRO A 218 5.99 -36.56 -11.47
N ALA A 219 7.24 -36.76 -11.89
CA ALA A 219 7.57 -37.14 -13.26
C ALA A 219 6.80 -38.42 -13.65
N PRO A 220 6.23 -38.49 -14.88
CA PRO A 220 5.54 -39.69 -15.33
C PRO A 220 6.49 -40.88 -15.27
N ALA A 221 5.99 -42.01 -14.76
CA ALA A 221 6.76 -43.25 -14.67
C ALA A 221 7.28 -43.64 -16.07
N PRO A 222 8.51 -44.18 -16.17
CA PRO A 222 9.03 -44.68 -17.42
C PRO A 222 8.05 -45.69 -18.04
N ALA A 223 7.78 -45.56 -19.34
CA ALA A 223 6.93 -46.49 -20.05
C ALA A 223 7.47 -47.94 -19.86
N PRO A 224 6.59 -48.93 -19.65
CA PRO A 224 7.01 -50.33 -19.63
C PRO A 224 7.74 -50.66 -20.93
N GLY A 225 8.94 -51.23 -20.81
CA GLY A 225 9.71 -51.71 -21.96
C GLY A 225 8.90 -52.75 -22.75
N PRO A 226 9.20 -52.95 -24.04
CA PRO A 226 8.44 -53.85 -24.90
C PRO A 226 8.45 -55.27 -24.35
N THR A 227 7.26 -55.85 -24.17
CA THR A 227 7.09 -57.26 -23.81
C THR A 227 7.66 -58.16 -24.90
N PRO A 228 8.51 -59.15 -24.55
CA PRO A 228 9.06 -60.08 -25.53
C PRO A 228 7.96 -60.97 -26.15
N PRO A 229 8.10 -61.39 -27.41
CA PRO A 229 7.09 -62.18 -28.10
C PRO A 229 6.92 -63.57 -27.48
N ASN A 230 5.66 -63.98 -27.33
CA ASN A 230 5.24 -65.25 -26.76
C ASN A 230 5.66 -66.43 -27.68
N PRO A 231 6.38 -67.47 -27.19
CA PRO A 231 7.02 -68.46 -28.06
C PRO A 231 6.14 -69.65 -28.49
N ASN A 232 4.81 -69.62 -28.32
CA ASN A 232 4.00 -70.85 -28.54
C ASN A 232 2.85 -70.67 -29.53
N PRO A 233 2.97 -71.16 -30.78
CA PRO A 233 1.85 -71.26 -31.70
C PRO A 233 1.08 -72.57 -31.42
N ASN A 234 -0.17 -72.47 -30.99
CA ASN A 234 -1.05 -73.63 -30.85
C ASN A 234 -1.56 -74.06 -32.25
N PRO A 235 -1.54 -75.35 -32.63
CA PRO A 235 -1.95 -75.78 -33.96
C PRO A 235 -3.48 -75.75 -34.12
N THR A 236 -3.94 -75.21 -35.24
CA THR A 236 -5.34 -75.16 -35.68
C THR A 236 -5.89 -76.57 -35.96
N PRO A 237 -7.10 -76.94 -35.49
CA PRO A 237 -7.74 -78.19 -35.89
C PRO A 237 -8.41 -78.03 -37.27
N ASN A 238 -8.15 -78.98 -38.15
CA ASN A 238 -8.65 -79.05 -39.51
C ASN A 238 -10.15 -79.46 -39.55
N PRO A 239 -11.06 -78.72 -40.21
CA PRO A 239 -12.42 -79.19 -40.45
C PRO A 239 -12.54 -80.01 -41.73
N LYS A 240 -13.33 -81.09 -41.61
CA LYS A 240 -13.55 -82.17 -42.57
C LYS A 240 -14.32 -81.74 -43.84
N SER A 241 -14.05 -82.50 -44.89
CA SER A 241 -14.66 -82.55 -46.22
C SER A 241 -16.20 -82.58 -46.20
N GLN A 242 -16.85 -81.80 -47.07
CA GLN A 242 -18.19 -82.09 -47.60
C GLN A 242 -18.29 -81.77 -49.10
N THR A 243 -18.45 -82.87 -49.81
CA THR A 243 -18.93 -83.21 -51.16
C THR A 243 -19.81 -82.18 -51.91
N GLN A 244 -19.50 -82.02 -53.20
CA GLN A 244 -20.37 -81.46 -54.26
C GLN A 244 -21.64 -82.29 -54.49
N PRO A 245 -22.63 -81.72 -55.19
CA PRO A 245 -23.16 -82.41 -56.37
C PRO A 245 -23.21 -81.54 -57.63
N GLU A 246 -23.01 -82.22 -58.77
CA GLU A 246 -23.24 -81.79 -60.16
C GLU A 246 -24.72 -81.47 -60.45
N ALA A 247 -24.96 -80.38 -61.20
CA ALA A 247 -25.51 -80.37 -62.56
C ALA A 247 -25.69 -78.91 -63.03
#